data_AF-A0AAW8QYC5-F1
#
_entry.id   AF-A0AAW8QYC5-F1
#
_cell.length_a   1.000
_cell.length_b   1.000
_cell.length_c   1.000
_cell.angle_alpha   90.00
_cell.angle_beta   90.00
_cell.angle_gamma   90.00
#
_symmetry.space_group_name_H-M   'P 1'
#
loop_
_entity.id
_entity.type
_entity.pdbx_description
1 polymer ?
#
loop_
_entity_poly.entity_id
_entity_poly.type
_entity_poly.pdbx_seq_one_letter_code
_entity_poly.pdbx_strand_id
1 'polypeptide(L)'
;MSGCGCEVEIKDQTQKKVLYWLLGINAVMFVVEMSVGLLADSTALIADSLDMLADAVVYGIGIYAVGKTIILKANAAKISGYFQLILGLIILFDIARRSILGSDPESLLMMGMGFVALIANVICLLIIRKQKSGEVHMRASWIFSANDVIANMGVILAGVTVYLFDTRWPDLVIGLIVSIIVLRGAISILKDAKQELRNNRQSIGEAL
;
A
#
# COMPACT_ATOMS: atom_id res chain seq x y z
N MET A 1 10.71 -6.24 -25.42
CA MET A 1 9.27 -6.47 -25.68
C MET A 1 8.51 -6.01 -24.45
N SER A 2 7.98 -4.79 -24.55
CA SER A 2 7.60 -3.94 -23.42
C SER A 2 6.09 -3.98 -23.28
N GLY A 3 5.56 -4.91 -22.48
CA GLY A 3 4.16 -4.91 -22.08
C GLY A 3 3.96 -3.89 -20.96
N CYS A 4 3.66 -2.65 -21.31
CA CYS A 4 3.35 -1.58 -20.35
C CYS A 4 1.99 -1.87 -19.72
N GLY A 5 2.00 -2.39 -18.49
CA GLY A 5 0.80 -2.68 -17.71
C GLY A 5 0.18 -1.41 -17.12
N CYS A 6 -0.45 -0.59 -17.96
CA CYS A 6 -1.29 0.53 -17.51
C CYS A 6 -2.64 0.60 -18.26
N GLU A 7 -3.11 -0.51 -18.83
CA GLU A 7 -4.52 -0.62 -19.20
C GLU A 7 -5.35 -0.88 -17.94
N VAL A 8 -5.68 0.20 -17.22
CA VAL A 8 -6.80 0.19 -16.25
C VAL A 8 -8.08 0.33 -17.06
N GLU A 9 -8.43 -0.74 -17.77
CA GLU A 9 -9.74 -0.89 -18.38
C GLU A 9 -10.49 -1.92 -17.54
N ILE A 10 -11.06 -1.50 -16.40
CA ILE A 10 -11.96 -2.36 -15.61
C ILE A 10 -13.20 -2.60 -16.47
N LYS A 11 -13.18 -3.69 -17.23
CA LYS A 11 -14.24 -4.04 -18.18
C LYS A 11 -15.43 -4.71 -17.49
N ASP A 12 -15.24 -5.24 -16.29
CA ASP A 12 -16.25 -6.03 -15.58
C ASP A 12 -16.78 -5.34 -14.29
N GLN A 13 -18.10 -5.25 -14.15
CA GLN A 13 -18.78 -4.81 -12.92
C GLN A 13 -18.35 -5.64 -11.70
N THR A 14 -17.95 -6.90 -11.92
CA THR A 14 -17.46 -7.81 -10.89
C THR A 14 -16.11 -7.36 -10.32
N GLN A 15 -15.19 -6.86 -11.15
CA GLN A 15 -13.89 -6.34 -10.71
C GLN A 15 -14.03 -5.05 -9.91
N LYS A 16 -14.94 -4.16 -10.34
CA LYS A 16 -15.24 -2.94 -9.59
C LYS A 16 -15.74 -3.25 -8.17
N LYS A 17 -16.59 -4.28 -8.02
CA LYS A 17 -17.04 -4.76 -6.70
C LYS A 17 -15.88 -5.29 -5.83
N VAL A 18 -14.91 -5.99 -6.43
CA VAL A 18 -13.72 -6.44 -5.71
C VAL A 18 -12.89 -5.25 -5.22
N LEU A 19 -12.64 -4.24 -6.06
CA LEU A 19 -11.91 -3.04 -5.64
C LEU A 19 -12.63 -2.30 -4.50
N TYR A 20 -13.96 -2.24 -4.49
CA TYR A 20 -14.70 -1.67 -3.36
C TYR A 20 -14.48 -2.45 -2.06
N TRP A 21 -14.45 -3.79 -2.12
CA TRP A 21 -14.13 -4.61 -0.96
C TRP A 21 -12.70 -4.38 -0.47
N LEU A 22 -11.72 -4.38 -1.38
CA LEU A 22 -10.32 -4.12 -1.04
C LEU A 22 -10.13 -2.73 -0.42
N LEU A 23 -10.77 -1.72 -1.00
CA LEU A 23 -10.76 -0.35 -0.47
C LEU A 23 -11.39 -0.31 0.93
N GLY A 24 -12.55 -0.93 1.12
CA GLY A 24 -13.23 -0.94 2.40
C GLY A 24 -12.44 -1.62 3.51
N ILE A 25 -11.85 -2.79 3.21
CA ILE A 25 -11.03 -3.53 4.17
C ILE A 25 -9.80 -2.72 4.55
N ASN A 26 -9.02 -2.23 3.58
CA ASN A 26 -7.81 -1.45 3.84
C ASN A 26 -8.09 -0.14 4.56
N ALA A 27 -9.17 0.58 4.21
CA ALA A 27 -9.52 1.82 4.88
C ALA A 27 -9.93 1.60 6.35
N VAL A 28 -10.66 0.51 6.65
CA VAL A 28 -11.02 0.16 8.03
C VAL A 28 -9.78 -0.27 8.81
N MET A 29 -8.95 -1.14 8.22
CA MET A 29 -7.71 -1.60 8.85
C MET A 29 -6.75 -0.46 9.14
N PHE A 30 -6.55 0.47 8.19
CA PHE A 30 -5.78 1.69 8.41
C PHE A 30 -6.20 2.42 9.70
N VAL A 31 -7.50 2.65 9.90
CA VAL A 31 -7.98 3.39 11.09
C VAL A 31 -7.71 2.59 12.37
N VAL A 32 -7.98 1.28 12.35
CA VAL A 32 -7.80 0.41 13.52
C VAL A 32 -6.31 0.30 13.87
N GLU A 33 -5.46 -0.01 12.90
CA GLU A 33 -4.02 -0.19 13.11
C GLU A 33 -3.29 1.11 13.38
N MET A 34 -3.70 2.23 12.78
CA MET A 34 -3.13 3.52 13.15
C MET A 34 -3.42 3.81 14.63
N SER A 35 -4.66 3.55 15.07
CA SER A 35 -5.04 3.74 16.47
C SER A 35 -4.21 2.83 17.39
N VAL A 36 -4.09 1.55 17.05
CA VAL A 36 -3.32 0.60 17.87
C VAL A 36 -1.82 0.86 17.79
N GLY A 37 -1.27 1.22 16.63
CA GLY A 37 0.15 1.52 16.45
C GLY A 37 0.59 2.74 17.26
N LEU A 38 -0.27 3.77 17.36
CA LEU A 38 -0.04 4.90 18.25
C LEU A 38 -0.13 4.50 19.73
N LEU A 39 -1.10 3.66 20.12
CA LEU A 39 -1.23 3.18 21.50
C LEU A 39 -0.10 2.22 21.91
N ALA A 40 0.36 1.40 20.98
CA ALA A 40 1.43 0.44 21.15
C ALA A 40 2.81 1.08 20.97
N ASP A 41 2.89 2.37 20.67
CA ASP A 41 4.15 3.07 20.38
C ASP A 41 5.03 2.33 19.34
N SER A 42 4.42 1.72 18.33
CA SER A 42 5.05 0.85 17.34
C SER A 42 5.11 1.49 15.96
N THR A 43 6.32 1.67 15.45
CA THR A 43 6.56 2.17 14.10
C THR A 43 6.20 1.14 13.03
N ALA A 44 6.35 -0.15 13.29
CA ALA A 44 5.97 -1.19 12.34
C ALA A 44 4.45 -1.17 12.07
N LEU A 45 3.62 -1.06 13.11
CA LEU A 45 2.16 -0.92 12.96
C LEU A 45 1.77 0.41 12.30
N ILE A 46 2.43 1.51 12.66
CA ILE A 46 2.18 2.81 12.01
C ILE A 46 2.52 2.73 10.51
N ALA A 47 3.65 2.11 10.16
CA ALA A 47 4.07 1.93 8.78
C ALA A 47 3.09 1.08 7.97
N ASP A 48 2.66 -0.05 8.54
CA ASP A 48 1.69 -0.97 7.93
C ASP A 48 0.34 -0.29 7.69
N SER A 49 -0.20 0.42 8.70
CA SER A 49 -1.45 1.16 8.55
C SER A 49 -1.38 2.24 7.45
N LEU A 50 -0.25 2.95 7.33
CA LEU A 50 -0.05 3.94 6.29
C LEU A 50 0.11 3.31 4.89
N ASP A 51 0.64 2.09 4.79
CA ASP A 51 0.62 1.31 3.54
C ASP A 51 -0.81 0.93 3.16
N MET A 52 -1.63 0.49 4.11
CA MET A 52 -3.06 0.21 3.85
C MET A 52 -3.83 1.47 3.40
N LEU A 53 -3.49 2.64 3.93
CA LEU A 53 -4.04 3.91 3.45
C LEU A 53 -3.59 4.21 2.01
N ALA A 54 -2.31 4.00 1.71
CA ALA A 54 -1.75 4.15 0.37
C ALA A 54 -2.48 3.24 -0.63
N ASP A 55 -2.70 1.99 -0.27
CA ASP A 55 -3.44 0.99 -1.04
C ASP A 55 -4.90 1.38 -1.27
N ALA A 56 -5.61 1.81 -0.22
CA ALA A 56 -6.98 2.28 -0.31
C ALA A 56 -7.13 3.45 -1.29
N VAL A 57 -6.17 4.39 -1.29
CA VAL A 57 -6.13 5.50 -2.26
C VAL A 57 -5.91 4.99 -3.69
N VAL A 58 -5.01 4.03 -3.90
CA VAL A 58 -4.77 3.41 -5.21
C VAL A 58 -6.02 2.69 -5.72
N TYR A 59 -6.71 1.91 -4.88
CA TYR A 59 -7.99 1.29 -5.24
C TYR A 59 -9.07 2.32 -5.54
N GLY A 60 -9.14 3.41 -4.76
CA GLY A 60 -10.07 4.51 -4.99
C GLY A 60 -9.86 5.18 -6.35
N ILE A 61 -8.60 5.40 -6.73
CA ILE A 61 -8.24 5.91 -8.06
C ILE A 61 -8.59 4.89 -9.14
N GLY A 62 -8.33 3.60 -8.92
CA GLY A 62 -8.72 2.53 -9.84
C GLY A 62 -10.23 2.55 -10.13
N ILE A 63 -11.05 2.76 -9.10
CA ILE A 63 -12.51 2.91 -9.23
C ILE A 63 -12.89 4.20 -9.96
N TYR A 64 -12.27 5.34 -9.62
CA TYR A 64 -12.52 6.64 -10.23
C TYR A 64 -12.12 6.67 -11.72
N ALA A 65 -11.04 5.97 -12.07
CA ALA A 65 -10.49 5.88 -13.41
C ALA A 65 -11.41 5.15 -14.39
N VAL A 66 -12.35 4.33 -13.92
CA VAL A 66 -13.25 3.55 -14.78
C VAL A 66 -14.09 4.48 -15.68
N GLY A 67 -13.96 4.30 -17.00
CA GLY A 67 -14.66 5.10 -18.00
C GLY A 67 -14.09 6.51 -18.22
N LYS A 68 -12.93 6.84 -17.64
CA LYS A 68 -12.25 8.14 -17.86
C LYS A 68 -11.17 8.06 -18.95
N THR A 69 -10.78 9.22 -19.46
CA THR A 69 -9.71 9.34 -20.46
C THR A 69 -8.34 9.00 -19.86
N ILE A 70 -7.42 8.54 -20.70
CA ILE A 70 -6.03 8.18 -20.32
C ILE A 70 -5.34 9.30 -19.53
N ILE A 71 -5.52 10.56 -19.95
CA ILE A 71 -4.94 11.74 -19.28
C ILE A 71 -5.45 11.88 -17.85
N LEU A 72 -6.76 11.71 -17.64
CA LEU A 72 -7.37 11.83 -16.32
C LEU A 72 -6.87 10.72 -15.38
N LYS A 73 -6.75 9.49 -15.90
CA LYS A 73 -6.19 8.35 -15.17
C LYS A 73 -4.76 8.60 -14.74
N ALA A 74 -3.91 9.02 -15.67
CA ALA A 74 -2.50 9.28 -15.41
C ALA A 74 -2.30 10.44 -14.41
N ASN A 75 -3.11 11.51 -14.50
CA ASN A 75 -3.07 12.59 -13.52
C ASN A 75 -3.52 12.15 -12.13
N ALA A 76 -4.57 11.33 -12.02
CA ALA A 76 -5.02 10.78 -10.74
C ALA A 76 -3.93 9.88 -10.11
N ALA A 77 -3.35 8.96 -10.88
CA ALA A 77 -2.25 8.11 -10.44
C ALA A 77 -1.01 8.93 -10.02
N LYS A 78 -0.72 10.03 -10.71
CA LYS A 78 0.37 10.94 -10.31
C LYS A 78 0.12 11.57 -8.94
N ILE A 79 -1.13 11.96 -8.64
CA ILE A 79 -1.49 12.53 -7.33
C ILE A 79 -1.32 11.48 -6.23
N SER A 80 -1.77 10.23 -6.42
CA SER A 80 -1.52 9.18 -5.42
C SER A 80 -0.05 8.88 -5.24
N GLY A 81 0.74 8.86 -6.31
CA GLY A 81 2.19 8.63 -6.20
C GLY A 81 2.87 9.68 -5.30
N TYR A 82 2.49 10.95 -5.41
CA TYR A 82 3.01 11.98 -4.48
C TYR A 82 2.49 11.81 -3.06
N PHE A 83 1.22 11.43 -2.90
CA PHE A 83 0.65 11.15 -1.59
C PHE A 83 1.40 10.01 -0.88
N GLN A 84 1.65 8.90 -1.58
CA GLN A 84 2.41 7.77 -1.06
C GLN A 84 3.87 8.13 -0.74
N LEU A 85 4.52 8.99 -1.55
CA LEU A 85 5.84 9.52 -1.21
C LEU A 85 5.83 10.27 0.13
N ILE A 86 4.81 11.11 0.36
CA ILE A 86 4.67 11.85 1.62
C ILE A 86 4.48 10.88 2.79
N LEU A 87 3.62 9.85 2.64
CA LEU A 87 3.43 8.84 3.68
C LEU A 87 4.73 8.10 4.01
N GLY A 88 5.47 7.65 3.00
CA GLY A 88 6.77 7.00 3.19
C GLY A 88 7.77 7.90 3.95
N LEU A 89 7.82 9.19 3.60
CA LEU A 89 8.67 10.16 4.30
C LEU A 89 8.24 10.42 5.75
N ILE A 90 6.93 10.39 6.04
CA ILE A 90 6.40 10.48 7.41
C ILE A 90 6.91 9.30 8.25
N ILE A 91 6.87 8.08 7.69
CA ILE A 91 7.38 6.88 8.40
C ILE A 91 8.89 7.00 8.63
N LEU A 92 9.67 7.42 7.62
CA LEU A 92 11.11 7.62 7.79
C LEU A 92 11.44 8.66 8.86
N PHE A 93 10.65 9.73 8.93
CA PHE A 93 10.78 10.73 9.98
C PHE A 93 10.46 10.15 11.37
N ASP A 94 9.40 9.35 11.49
CA ASP A 94 9.04 8.66 12.73
C ASP A 94 10.16 7.71 13.19
N ILE A 95 10.72 6.91 12.27
CA ILE A 95 11.88 6.04 12.54
C ILE A 95 13.07 6.85 13.06
N ALA A 96 13.44 7.94 12.37
CA ALA A 96 14.57 8.78 12.76
C ALA A 96 14.35 9.40 14.14
N ARG A 97 13.15 9.94 14.39
CA ARG A 97 12.74 10.51 15.67
C ARG A 97 12.85 9.47 16.79
N ARG A 98 12.25 8.30 16.61
CA ARG A 98 12.21 7.23 17.62
C ARG A 98 13.56 6.58 17.83
N SER A 99 14.42 6.51 16.82
CA SER A 99 15.81 6.04 16.97
C SER A 99 16.60 6.91 17.95
N ILE A 100 16.38 8.23 17.91
CA ILE A 100 17.09 9.21 18.77
C ILE A 100 16.40 9.35 20.13
N LEU A 101 15.08 9.56 20.16
CA LEU A 101 14.35 9.95 21.38
C LEU A 101 13.89 8.79 22.26
N GLY A 102 13.77 7.57 21.72
CA GLY A 102 13.09 6.50 22.44
C GLY A 102 11.81 6.08 21.75
N SER A 103 11.47 4.80 21.89
CA SER A 103 10.12 4.26 21.77
C SER A 103 10.04 3.02 22.65
N ASP A 104 8.84 2.73 23.14
CA ASP A 104 8.55 1.56 23.99
C ASP A 104 7.46 0.70 23.36
N PRO A 105 7.78 -0.03 22.27
CA PRO A 105 6.78 -0.74 21.49
C PRO A 105 6.14 -1.88 22.30
N GLU A 106 4.82 -1.85 22.44
CA GLU A 106 4.08 -2.86 23.19
C GLU A 106 3.85 -4.12 22.35
N SER A 107 4.59 -5.17 22.71
CA SER A 107 4.67 -6.41 21.93
C SER A 107 3.35 -7.16 21.74
N LEU A 108 2.44 -7.16 22.72
CA LEU A 108 1.18 -7.91 22.63
C LEU A 108 0.22 -7.25 21.63
N LEU A 109 0.13 -5.92 21.64
CA LEU A 109 -0.64 -5.13 20.69
C LEU A 109 -0.07 -5.26 19.28
N MET A 110 1.26 -5.26 19.13
CA MET A 110 1.92 -5.54 17.84
C MET A 110 1.53 -6.91 17.27
N MET A 111 1.70 -7.98 18.06
CA MET A 111 1.37 -9.33 17.60
C MET A 111 -0.13 -9.51 17.37
N GLY A 112 -0.95 -8.97 18.27
CA GLY A 112 -2.40 -9.04 18.21
C GLY A 112 -2.94 -8.37 16.95
N MET A 113 -2.57 -7.12 16.69
CA MET A 113 -3.01 -6.44 15.48
C MET A 113 -2.36 -6.96 14.22
N GLY A 114 -1.06 -7.27 14.23
CA GLY A 114 -0.40 -7.89 13.08
C GLY A 114 -1.10 -9.19 12.65
N PHE A 115 -1.62 -9.98 13.60
CA PHE A 115 -2.40 -11.18 13.29
C PHE A 115 -3.79 -10.87 12.70
N VAL A 116 -4.51 -9.91 13.27
CA VAL A 116 -5.80 -9.45 12.72
C VAL A 116 -5.63 -8.93 11.29
N ALA A 117 -4.59 -8.15 11.07
CA ALA A 117 -4.22 -7.61 9.78
C ALA A 117 -3.86 -8.69 8.77
N LEU A 118 -3.06 -9.67 9.21
CA LEU A 118 -2.70 -10.82 8.38
C LEU A 118 -3.95 -11.56 7.89
N ILE A 119 -4.95 -11.76 8.76
CA ILE A 119 -6.24 -12.36 8.37
C ILE A 119 -6.94 -11.48 7.32
N ALA A 120 -7.02 -10.17 7.55
CA ALA A 120 -7.67 -9.24 6.62
C ALA A 120 -7.02 -9.28 5.23
N ASN A 121 -5.68 -9.24 5.15
CA ASN A 121 -4.96 -9.25 3.87
C ASN A 121 -4.96 -10.62 3.18
N VAL A 122 -5.00 -11.72 3.94
CA VAL A 122 -5.27 -13.04 3.37
C VAL A 122 -6.68 -13.10 2.76
N ILE A 123 -7.69 -12.52 3.42
CA ILE A 123 -9.04 -12.42 2.85
C ILE A 123 -9.02 -11.61 1.55
N CYS A 124 -8.32 -10.47 1.51
CA CYS A 124 -8.12 -9.67 0.29
C CYS A 124 -7.53 -10.53 -0.85
N LEU A 125 -6.45 -11.27 -0.59
CA LEU A 125 -5.85 -12.19 -1.56
C LEU A 125 -6.85 -13.26 -2.04
N LEU A 126 -7.62 -13.86 -1.14
CA LEU A 126 -8.61 -14.87 -1.50
C LEU A 126 -9.74 -14.30 -2.37
N ILE A 127 -10.16 -13.06 -2.13
CA ILE A 127 -11.14 -12.35 -2.95
C ILE A 127 -10.57 -12.11 -4.36
N ILE A 128 -9.31 -11.65 -4.44
CA ILE A 128 -8.63 -11.39 -5.72
C ILE A 128 -8.44 -12.69 -6.51
N ARG A 129 -8.04 -13.79 -5.85
CA ARG A 129 -7.78 -15.10 -6.50
C ARG A 129 -9.00 -15.65 -7.24
N LYS A 130 -10.20 -15.30 -6.78
CA LYS A 130 -11.45 -15.76 -7.40
C LYS A 130 -11.73 -15.07 -8.74
N GLN A 131 -11.01 -14.00 -9.10
CA GLN A 131 -11.15 -13.38 -10.41
C GLN A 131 -10.18 -13.93 -11.44
N LYS A 132 -10.71 -14.20 -12.65
CA LYS A 132 -9.91 -14.74 -13.76
C LYS A 132 -8.81 -13.75 -14.16
N SER A 133 -7.60 -14.28 -14.17
CA SER A 133 -6.28 -13.66 -14.19
C SER A 133 -5.86 -13.04 -15.53
N GLY A 134 -6.57 -12.01 -16.00
CA GLY A 134 -6.26 -11.36 -17.28
C GLY A 134 -5.85 -9.90 -17.20
N GLU A 135 -6.32 -9.15 -16.19
CA GLU A 135 -6.26 -7.70 -16.22
C GLU A 135 -5.18 -7.13 -15.30
N VAL A 136 -4.40 -6.20 -15.84
CA VAL A 136 -3.23 -5.57 -15.20
C VAL A 136 -3.54 -5.05 -13.80
N HIS A 137 -4.71 -4.45 -13.61
CA HIS A 137 -5.12 -3.88 -12.34
C HIS A 137 -5.32 -4.94 -11.25
N MET A 138 -5.86 -6.12 -11.59
CA MET A 138 -6.01 -7.23 -10.64
C MET A 138 -4.65 -7.82 -10.24
N ARG A 139 -3.69 -7.84 -11.17
CA ARG A 139 -2.31 -8.25 -10.87
C ARG A 139 -1.63 -7.25 -9.93
N ALA A 140 -1.85 -5.96 -10.11
CA ALA A 140 -1.35 -4.93 -9.20
C ALA A 140 -1.95 -5.10 -7.80
N SER A 141 -3.28 -5.23 -7.68
CA SER A 141 -3.95 -5.51 -6.40
C SER A 141 -3.43 -6.76 -5.71
N TRP A 142 -3.14 -7.84 -6.46
CA TRP A 142 -2.55 -9.05 -5.89
C TRP A 142 -1.16 -8.79 -5.30
N ILE A 143 -0.32 -8.03 -6.01
CA ILE A 143 1.04 -7.69 -5.56
C ILE A 143 0.98 -6.87 -4.27
N PHE A 144 0.10 -5.87 -4.21
CA PHE A 144 -0.06 -5.04 -3.02
C PHE A 144 -0.54 -5.87 -1.82
N SER A 145 -1.65 -6.60 -1.94
CA SER A 145 -2.12 -7.47 -0.84
C SER A 145 -1.12 -8.56 -0.44
N ALA A 146 -0.25 -9.01 -1.35
CA ALA A 146 0.83 -9.94 -1.01
C ALA A 146 1.97 -9.26 -0.24
N ASN A 147 2.27 -8.00 -0.55
CA ASN A 147 3.22 -7.20 0.22
C ASN A 147 2.70 -6.96 1.64
N ASP A 148 1.41 -6.64 1.80
CA ASP A 148 0.81 -6.45 3.13
C ASP A 148 0.93 -7.74 3.96
N VAL A 149 0.65 -8.91 3.37
CA VAL A 149 0.85 -10.19 4.07
C VAL A 149 2.29 -10.35 4.57
N ILE A 150 3.29 -9.95 3.77
CA ILE A 150 4.70 -10.00 4.16
C ILE A 150 5.00 -8.97 5.26
N ALA A 151 4.47 -7.75 5.15
CA ALA A 151 4.59 -6.69 6.16
C ALA A 151 4.03 -7.17 7.50
N ASN A 152 2.81 -7.71 7.51
CA ASN A 152 2.12 -8.18 8.72
C ASN A 152 2.84 -9.33 9.39
N MET A 153 3.38 -10.28 8.61
CA MET A 153 4.29 -11.30 9.15
C MET A 153 5.53 -10.67 9.79
N GLY A 154 6.10 -9.65 9.14
CA GLY A 154 7.18 -8.84 9.70
C GLY A 154 6.79 -8.20 11.03
N VAL A 155 5.62 -7.57 11.13
CA VAL A 155 5.12 -6.92 12.35
C VAL A 155 4.98 -7.94 13.49
N ILE A 156 4.42 -9.12 13.21
CA ILE A 156 4.31 -10.20 14.20
C ILE A 156 5.70 -10.66 14.66
N LEU A 157 6.64 -10.86 13.72
CA LEU A 157 8.02 -11.24 14.05
C LEU A 157 8.74 -10.16 14.87
N ALA A 158 8.52 -8.88 14.55
CA ALA A 158 9.01 -7.77 15.36
C ALA A 158 8.42 -7.82 16.77
N GLY A 159 7.10 -7.98 16.90
CA GLY A 159 6.44 -8.11 18.20
C GLY A 159 6.99 -9.26 19.05
N VAL A 160 7.20 -10.43 18.46
CA VAL A 160 7.86 -11.57 19.14
C VAL A 160 9.28 -11.21 19.58
N THR A 161 10.05 -10.53 18.72
CA THR A 161 11.44 -10.18 19.03
C THR A 161 11.52 -9.08 20.09
N VAL A 162 10.63 -8.09 20.04
CA VAL A 162 10.48 -7.06 21.08
C VAL A 162 10.14 -7.73 22.41
N TYR A 163 9.19 -8.68 22.43
CA TYR A 163 8.83 -9.42 23.65
C TYR A 163 10.03 -10.19 24.26
N LEU A 164 10.88 -10.77 23.42
CA LEU A 164 12.02 -11.58 23.88
C LEU A 164 13.23 -10.76 24.31
N PHE A 165 13.51 -9.64 23.64
CA PHE A 165 14.74 -8.87 23.81
C PHE A 165 14.54 -7.50 24.45
N ASP A 166 13.29 -7.10 24.72
CA ASP A 166 12.91 -5.84 25.36
C ASP A 166 13.58 -4.63 24.70
N THR A 167 13.56 -4.63 23.36
CA THR A 167 14.26 -3.63 22.56
C THR A 167 13.41 -3.19 21.38
N ARG A 168 13.44 -1.89 21.08
CA ARG A 168 12.68 -1.24 20.01
C ARG A 168 13.22 -1.49 18.59
N TRP A 169 14.45 -1.98 18.45
CA TRP A 169 15.09 -2.09 17.13
C TRP A 169 14.36 -2.99 16.12
N PRO A 170 13.80 -4.16 16.49
CA PRO A 170 13.02 -4.99 15.57
C PRO A 170 11.82 -4.25 14.98
N ASP A 171 11.10 -3.48 15.80
CA ASP A 171 9.97 -2.65 15.37
C ASP A 171 10.41 -1.60 14.34
N LEU A 172 11.48 -0.84 14.64
CA LEU A 172 12.02 0.17 13.73
C LEU A 172 12.54 -0.42 12.41
N VAL A 173 13.17 -1.59 12.46
CA VAL A 173 13.70 -2.29 11.27
C VAL A 173 12.56 -2.74 10.36
N ILE A 174 11.50 -3.34 10.92
CA ILE A 174 10.33 -3.73 10.12
C ILE A 174 9.62 -2.50 9.57
N GLY A 175 9.41 -1.45 10.38
CA GLY A 175 8.85 -0.19 9.90
C GLY A 175 9.67 0.43 8.75
N LEU A 176 10.99 0.33 8.80
CA LEU A 176 11.88 0.77 7.72
C LEU A 176 11.69 -0.05 6.44
N ILE A 177 11.57 -1.38 6.55
CA ILE A 177 11.34 -2.26 5.41
C ILE A 177 10.01 -1.91 4.73
N VAL A 178 8.93 -1.75 5.50
CA VAL A 178 7.60 -1.37 4.98
C VAL A 178 7.67 0.00 4.31
N SER A 179 8.29 1.00 4.95
CA SER A 179 8.49 2.33 4.35
C SER A 179 9.23 2.28 3.00
N ILE A 180 10.26 1.45 2.87
CA ILE A 180 10.98 1.27 1.60
C ILE A 180 10.08 0.67 0.52
N ILE A 181 9.21 -0.29 0.87
CA ILE A 181 8.24 -0.89 -0.05
C ILE A 181 7.27 0.18 -0.55
N VAL A 182 6.67 0.96 0.36
CA VAL A 182 5.75 2.08 0.04
C VAL A 182 6.42 3.08 -0.89
N LEU A 183 7.63 3.54 -0.56
CA LEU A 183 8.38 4.53 -1.35
C LEU A 183 8.71 4.01 -2.75
N ARG A 184 9.09 2.73 -2.88
CA ARG A 184 9.32 2.11 -4.19
C ARG A 184 8.05 2.03 -5.02
N GLY A 185 6.92 1.66 -4.41
CA GLY A 185 5.61 1.66 -5.03
C GLY A 185 5.24 3.05 -5.57
N ALA A 186 5.40 4.07 -4.73
CA ALA A 186 5.16 5.47 -5.06
C ALA A 186 5.99 5.95 -6.28
N ILE A 187 7.29 5.65 -6.28
CA ILE A 187 8.19 6.00 -7.40
C ILE A 187 7.78 5.28 -8.69
N SER A 188 7.38 4.00 -8.60
CA SER A 188 6.90 3.25 -9.77
C SER A 188 5.65 3.90 -10.36
N ILE A 189 4.66 4.19 -9.54
CA ILE A 189 3.40 4.82 -9.96
C ILE A 189 3.66 6.17 -10.63
N LEU A 190 4.54 7.00 -10.05
CA LEU A 190 4.90 8.30 -10.63
C LEU A 190 5.60 8.16 -11.99
N LYS A 191 6.46 7.15 -12.15
CA LYS A 191 7.16 6.87 -13.41
C LYS A 191 6.17 6.43 -14.49
N ASP A 192 5.26 5.54 -14.15
CA ASP A 192 4.26 5.01 -15.06
C ASP A 192 3.29 6.11 -15.51
N ALA A 193 2.77 6.91 -14.58
CA ALA A 193 1.91 8.05 -14.87
C ALA A 193 2.60 9.10 -15.77
N LYS A 194 3.88 9.38 -15.53
CA LYS A 194 4.65 10.33 -16.36
C LYS A 194 4.88 9.80 -17.77
N GLN A 195 5.13 8.50 -17.91
CA GLN A 195 5.30 7.86 -19.22
C GLN A 195 4.01 7.91 -20.02
N GLU A 196 2.87 7.63 -19.40
CA GLU A 196 1.56 7.64 -20.05
C GLU A 196 1.17 9.05 -20.54
N LEU A 197 1.40 10.09 -19.73
CA LEU A 197 1.20 11.49 -20.15
C LEU A 197 2.11 11.90 -21.31
N ARG A 198 3.36 11.41 -21.34
CA ARG A 198 4.30 11.71 -22.42
C ARG A 198 3.88 11.04 -23.73
N ASN A 199 3.49 9.76 -23.67
CA ASN A 199 3.06 9.00 -24.84
C ASN A 199 1.82 9.63 -25.47
N ASN A 200 0.84 10.06 -24.65
CA ASN A 200 -0.35 10.73 -25.14
C ASN A 200 -0.05 12.12 -25.77
N ARG A 201 0.97 12.84 -25.28
CA ARG A 201 1.39 14.10 -25.92
C ARG A 201 2.06 13.86 -27.27
N GLN A 202 2.84 12.78 -27.41
CA GLN A 202 3.46 12.41 -28.69
C GLN A 202 2.41 12.00 -29.73
N SER A 203 1.42 11.19 -29.36
CA SER A 203 0.36 10.78 -30.29
C SER A 203 -0.49 11.94 -30.81
N ILE A 204 -0.70 12.99 -30.01
CA ILE A 204 -1.39 14.21 -30.47
C ILE A 204 -0.48 15.03 -31.40
N GLY A 205 0.81 15.11 -31.10
CA GLY A 205 1.78 15.84 -31.93
C GLY A 205 2.05 15.20 -33.29
N GLU A 206 1.90 13.88 -33.42
CA GLU A 206 1.99 13.16 -34.70
C GLU A 206 0.67 13.22 -35.52
N ALA A 207 -0.44 13.59 -34.90
CA ALA A 207 -1.76 13.68 -35.53
C ALA A 207 -2.11 15.08 -36.06
N LEU A 208 -1.24 16.08 -35.83
CA LEU A 208 -1.36 17.47 -36.28
C LEU A 208 -0.34 17.76 -37.38
#